data_AF-A0A5E7V5P7-F1
#
_entry.id   AF-A0A5E7V5P7-F1
#
_cell.length_a   1.000
_cell.length_b   1.000
_cell.length_c   1.000
_cell.angle_alpha   90.00
_cell.angle_beta   90.00
_cell.angle_gamma   90.00
#
_symmetry.space_group_name_H-M   'P 1'
#
loop_
_entity.id
_entity.type
_entity.pdbx_description
1 polymer ?
#
loop_
_entity_poly.entity_id
_entity_poly.type
_entity_poly.pdbx_seq_one_letter_code
_entity_poly.pdbx_strand_id
1 'polypeptide(L)'
;MLPRFPAVTRCLTLAALFVAGPVAALELPLPPPGEDIIGQVQVIKAKYEDTFADLGTTYDLGYTEMVAANPGVDAWLPGVGTEIILPTRFILPPGPREGIVINLAEYRLYYYPKGKNVVYTFPLGIGREGWGSPIAHTSITAKTPNPTWTPPASIKAEHAADGDPLPNVVPAGPDNPLGPFKFTLGTPGYLIHGSNKKFGIGMRTSHGCFRMFNNNVLEMAGMVPVGTSVRIINDPYKFGLSGGKVYLEAHTPLDDKGNPSVVDKHTSVINAMLKREDITNNLRMNWDVVRDVVAAEDGLPVEIAVPGNGVAPMVSSMPIDPLQ
;
A
#
# COMPACT_ATOMS: atom_id res chain seq x y z
N MET A 1 11.82 -16.50 17.87
CA MET A 1 11.91 -15.09 17.47
C MET A 1 11.14 -14.28 18.50
N LEU A 2 11.81 -13.40 19.24
CA LEU A 2 11.18 -12.53 20.25
C LEU A 2 10.49 -11.36 19.52
N PRO A 3 9.30 -10.93 19.95
CA PRO A 3 8.63 -9.79 19.35
C PRO A 3 9.45 -8.50 19.58
N ARG A 4 9.74 -7.79 18.49
CA ARG A 4 10.44 -6.49 18.51
C ARG A 4 9.45 -5.38 18.82
N PHE A 5 9.03 -5.27 20.07
CA PHE A 5 8.40 -4.05 20.55
C PHE A 5 9.48 -3.17 21.19
N PRO A 6 9.94 -2.08 20.55
CA PRO A 6 10.56 -1.02 21.32
C PRO A 6 9.49 -0.42 22.22
N ALA A 7 9.85 -0.06 23.46
CA ALA A 7 8.98 0.66 24.37
C ALA A 7 8.43 1.90 23.65
N VAL A 8 7.15 1.88 23.30
CA VAL A 8 6.45 3.01 22.74
C VAL A 8 6.49 4.11 23.81
N THR A 9 7.30 5.15 23.56
CA THR A 9 7.30 6.35 24.37
C THR A 9 5.87 6.88 24.41
N ARG A 10 5.24 6.81 25.58
CA ARG A 10 3.92 7.37 25.85
C ARG A 10 3.95 8.88 25.65
N CYS A 11 3.74 9.36 24.44
CA CYS A 11 3.20 10.69 24.24
C CYS A 11 1.72 10.64 24.64
N LEU A 12 1.34 11.44 25.65
CA LEU A 12 -0.06 11.66 25.99
C LEU A 12 -0.80 12.13 24.73
N THR A 13 -1.68 11.27 24.21
CA THR A 13 -2.59 11.61 23.13
C THR A 13 -3.69 12.50 23.67
N LEU A 14 -3.84 13.68 23.05
CA LEU A 14 -5.09 14.42 23.11
C LEU A 14 -6.14 13.53 22.42
N ALA A 15 -7.12 13.03 23.17
CA ALA A 15 -8.16 12.17 22.65
C ALA A 15 -9.02 12.96 21.64
N ALA A 16 -8.73 12.80 20.36
CA ALA A 16 -9.69 13.14 19.30
C ALA A 16 -10.78 12.08 19.33
N LEU A 17 -11.99 12.47 19.76
CA LEU A 17 -13.18 11.64 19.58
C LEU A 17 -13.43 11.45 18.08
N PHE A 18 -13.12 10.27 17.56
CA PHE A 18 -13.61 9.86 16.25
C PHE A 18 -15.02 9.31 16.42
N VAL A 19 -16.00 10.10 15.99
CA VAL A 19 -17.35 9.60 15.70
C VAL A 19 -17.21 8.64 14.53
N ALA A 20 -17.76 7.44 14.65
CA ALA A 20 -17.82 6.46 13.56
C ALA A 20 -18.64 7.07 12.40
N GLY A 21 -17.93 7.67 11.45
CA GLY A 21 -18.49 8.13 10.19
C GLY A 21 -18.66 6.98 9.20
N PRO A 22 -19.32 7.22 8.04
CA PRO A 22 -19.44 6.21 6.99
C PRO A 22 -18.04 5.73 6.57
N VAL A 23 -17.95 4.45 6.19
CA VAL A 23 -16.73 3.81 5.67
C VAL A 23 -16.33 4.51 4.37
N ALA A 24 -15.49 5.52 4.51
CA ALA A 24 -14.93 6.34 3.45
C ALA A 24 -13.46 6.01 3.28
N ALA A 25 -12.92 6.33 2.11
CA ALA A 25 -11.51 6.28 1.79
C ALA A 25 -10.67 6.92 2.91
N LEU A 26 -9.46 6.39 3.12
CA LEU A 26 -8.47 7.11 3.91
C LEU A 26 -8.03 8.38 3.15
N GLU A 27 -8.69 9.50 3.43
CA GLU A 27 -8.29 10.84 3.01
C GLU A 27 -7.18 11.34 3.94
N LEU A 28 -5.98 11.51 3.39
CA LEU A 28 -4.79 11.94 4.13
C LEU A 28 -4.25 13.24 3.52
N PRO A 29 -3.88 14.24 4.35
CA PRO A 29 -3.23 15.44 3.84
C PRO A 29 -1.90 15.06 3.20
N LEU A 30 -1.59 15.68 2.06
CA LEU A 30 -0.25 15.53 1.48
C LEU A 30 0.78 16.17 2.41
N PRO A 31 1.92 15.51 2.63
CA PRO A 31 2.95 16.04 3.50
C PRO A 31 3.64 17.24 2.80
N PRO A 32 4.34 18.10 3.57
CA PRO A 32 5.08 19.22 2.99
C PRO A 32 6.04 18.80 1.88
N PRO A 33 6.40 19.69 0.95
CA PRO A 33 7.41 19.40 -0.06
C PRO A 33 8.71 18.89 0.57
N GLY A 34 9.22 17.76 0.07
CA GLY A 34 10.41 17.08 0.61
C GLY A 34 10.12 16.06 1.71
N GLU A 35 8.86 15.91 2.15
CA GLU A 35 8.42 14.82 3.01
C GLU A 35 7.57 13.82 2.23
N ASP A 36 7.65 12.53 2.60
CA ASP A 36 7.02 11.42 1.88
C ASP A 36 6.06 10.58 2.74
N ILE A 37 5.94 10.88 4.04
CA ILE A 37 5.17 10.05 4.97
C ILE A 37 3.82 10.67 5.25
N ILE A 38 2.78 9.84 5.18
CA ILE A 38 1.40 10.20 5.51
C ILE A 38 0.81 9.24 6.55
N GLY A 39 -0.25 9.70 7.21
CA GLY A 39 -0.99 8.90 8.18
C GLY A 39 -0.20 8.60 9.45
N GLN A 40 -0.71 7.67 10.24
CA GLN A 40 -0.17 7.27 11.54
C GLN A 40 -0.51 5.81 11.82
N VAL A 41 0.37 5.09 12.51
CA VAL A 41 0.07 3.72 12.96
C VAL A 41 -0.95 3.82 14.08
N GLN A 42 -1.99 3.01 14.01
CA GLN A 42 -3.01 2.93 15.06
C GLN A 42 -2.94 1.54 15.72
N VAL A 43 -3.33 1.49 16.98
CA VAL A 43 -3.46 0.23 17.73
C VAL A 43 -4.85 0.19 18.33
N ILE A 44 -5.58 -0.87 18.04
CA ILE A 44 -6.91 -1.14 18.60
C ILE A 44 -6.88 -2.40 19.45
N LYS A 45 -7.94 -2.63 20.22
CA LYS A 45 -8.15 -3.90 20.92
C LYS A 45 -9.22 -4.70 20.20
N ALA A 46 -8.89 -5.92 19.81
CA ALA A 46 -9.83 -6.81 19.14
C ALA A 46 -11.02 -7.17 20.04
N LYS A 47 -12.20 -7.28 19.42
CA LYS A 47 -13.43 -7.84 19.98
C LYS A 47 -13.52 -9.33 19.63
N TYR A 48 -14.53 -10.00 20.19
CA TYR A 48 -14.68 -11.44 20.02
C TYR A 48 -15.00 -11.82 18.57
N GLU A 49 -15.87 -11.05 17.92
CA GLU A 49 -16.30 -11.25 16.54
C GLU A 49 -15.38 -10.64 15.48
N ASP A 50 -14.28 -9.98 15.87
CA ASP A 50 -13.39 -9.35 14.90
C ASP A 50 -12.64 -10.39 14.08
N THR A 51 -12.58 -10.19 12.77
CA THR A 51 -11.64 -10.87 11.86
C THR A 51 -10.82 -9.83 11.13
N PHE A 52 -9.65 -10.19 10.61
CA PHE A 52 -8.83 -9.25 9.83
C PHE A 52 -9.52 -8.81 8.55
N ALA A 53 -10.41 -9.63 7.97
CA ALA A 53 -11.20 -9.24 6.81
C ALA A 53 -12.26 -8.17 7.17
N ASP A 54 -12.92 -8.32 8.33
CA ASP A 54 -13.91 -7.35 8.80
C ASP A 54 -13.27 -6.05 9.28
N LEU A 55 -12.15 -6.15 10.01
CA LEU A 55 -11.31 -5.00 10.37
C LEU A 55 -10.78 -4.30 9.11
N GLY A 56 -10.32 -5.06 8.11
CA GLY A 56 -9.90 -4.51 6.83
C GLY A 56 -11.00 -3.72 6.14
N THR A 57 -12.22 -4.26 6.10
CA THR A 57 -13.39 -3.54 5.55
C THR A 57 -13.72 -2.29 6.36
N THR A 58 -13.60 -2.35 7.69
CA THR A 58 -13.95 -1.25 8.60
C THR A 58 -12.95 -0.09 8.53
N TYR A 59 -11.65 -0.41 8.43
CA TYR A 59 -10.55 0.55 8.50
C TYR A 59 -9.92 0.85 7.13
N ASP A 60 -10.52 0.35 6.06
CA ASP A 60 -10.06 0.51 4.67
C ASP A 60 -8.64 -0.05 4.45
N LEU A 61 -8.45 -1.30 4.89
CA LEU A 61 -7.20 -2.05 4.81
C LEU A 61 -7.43 -3.40 4.09
N GLY A 62 -6.45 -3.82 3.32
CA GLY A 62 -6.36 -5.11 2.67
C GLY A 62 -6.05 -6.24 3.65
N TYR A 63 -6.47 -7.44 3.29
CA TYR A 63 -6.26 -8.60 4.15
C TYR A 63 -4.77 -8.90 4.41
N THR A 64 -3.94 -8.95 3.36
CA THR A 64 -2.52 -9.31 3.51
C THR A 64 -1.73 -8.28 4.31
N GLU A 65 -2.04 -6.98 4.18
CA GLU A 65 -1.37 -5.96 5.00
C GLU A 65 -1.73 -6.06 6.48
N MET A 66 -2.98 -6.43 6.81
CA MET A 66 -3.38 -6.70 8.20
C MET A 66 -2.62 -7.91 8.77
N VAL A 67 -2.47 -8.98 7.99
CA VAL A 67 -1.71 -10.16 8.38
C VAL A 67 -0.23 -9.83 8.57
N ALA A 68 0.37 -9.10 7.63
CA ALA A 68 1.79 -8.75 7.66
C ALA A 68 2.13 -7.87 8.88
N ALA A 69 1.30 -6.88 9.19
CA ALA A 69 1.51 -5.98 10.31
C ALA A 69 1.29 -6.63 11.69
N ASN A 70 0.67 -7.82 11.77
CA ASN A 70 0.29 -8.49 13.02
C ASN A 70 0.82 -9.94 13.09
N PRO A 71 2.16 -10.15 13.05
CA PRO A 71 2.73 -11.48 13.03
C PRO A 71 2.38 -12.26 14.30
N GLY A 72 1.84 -13.46 14.12
CA GLY A 72 1.48 -14.37 15.21
C GLY A 72 0.08 -14.17 15.79
N VAL A 73 -0.68 -13.19 15.29
CA VAL A 73 -2.11 -13.05 15.62
C VAL A 73 -2.94 -13.91 14.66
N ASP A 74 -3.91 -14.64 15.20
CA ASP A 74 -4.87 -15.40 14.37
C ASP A 74 -5.79 -14.42 13.62
N ALA A 75 -5.77 -14.49 12.29
CA ALA A 75 -6.52 -13.55 11.46
C ALA A 75 -8.04 -13.73 11.56
N TRP A 76 -8.53 -14.95 11.86
CA TRP A 76 -9.96 -15.28 11.96
C TRP A 76 -10.49 -15.18 13.38
N LEU A 77 -9.62 -15.32 14.38
CA LEU A 77 -9.99 -15.14 15.78
C LEU A 77 -8.85 -14.48 16.55
N PRO A 78 -8.64 -13.16 16.38
CA PRO A 78 -7.53 -12.44 17.03
C PRO A 78 -7.53 -12.53 18.55
N GLY A 79 -8.71 -12.78 19.14
CA GLY A 79 -8.92 -12.91 20.57
C GLY A 79 -9.25 -11.58 21.24
N VAL A 80 -10.19 -11.61 22.19
CA VAL A 80 -10.66 -10.41 22.88
C VAL A 80 -9.50 -9.73 23.61
N GLY A 81 -9.34 -8.43 23.38
CA GLY A 81 -8.34 -7.60 24.05
C GLY A 81 -6.95 -7.66 23.45
N THR A 82 -6.71 -8.53 22.45
CA THR A 82 -5.46 -8.55 21.67
C THR A 82 -5.24 -7.20 21.01
N GLU A 83 -4.01 -6.66 21.12
CA GLU A 83 -3.63 -5.43 20.45
C GLU A 83 -3.40 -5.71 18.96
N ILE A 84 -4.15 -5.01 18.11
CA ILE A 84 -4.07 -5.11 16.65
C ILE A 84 -3.50 -3.81 16.11
N ILE A 85 -2.41 -3.93 15.38
CA ILE A 85 -1.78 -2.86 14.63
C ILE A 85 -2.58 -2.65 13.34
N LEU A 86 -3.02 -1.41 13.12
CA LEU A 86 -3.59 -0.96 11.85
C LEU A 86 -2.48 -0.20 11.11
N PRO A 87 -1.97 -0.71 9.97
CA PRO A 87 -0.88 -0.10 9.21
C PRO A 87 -1.33 1.14 8.42
N THR A 88 -1.97 2.12 9.06
CA THR A 88 -2.48 3.36 8.44
C THR A 88 -1.42 4.47 8.31
N ARG A 89 -0.15 4.09 8.23
CA ARG A 89 0.99 5.01 7.97
C ARG A 89 1.72 4.50 6.74
N PHE A 90 1.92 5.39 5.77
CA PHE A 90 2.46 5.01 4.47
C PHE A 90 3.60 5.93 4.06
N ILE A 91 4.60 5.37 3.39
CA ILE A 91 5.51 6.09 2.50
C ILE A 91 4.82 6.19 1.13
N LEU A 92 4.69 7.41 0.61
CA LEU A 92 4.12 7.63 -0.70
C LEU A 92 4.95 6.93 -1.80
N PRO A 93 4.29 6.33 -2.82
CA PRO A 93 5.00 5.72 -3.94
C PRO A 93 5.95 6.71 -4.64
N PRO A 94 7.09 6.24 -5.17
CA PRO A 94 8.04 7.10 -5.86
C PRO A 94 7.45 7.69 -7.15
N GLY A 95 7.99 8.83 -7.58
CA GLY A 95 7.59 9.52 -8.80
C GLY A 95 6.50 10.57 -8.60
N PRO A 96 5.83 11.01 -9.68
CA PRO A 96 4.82 12.07 -9.61
C PRO A 96 3.63 11.71 -8.71
N ARG A 97 3.25 12.65 -7.84
CA ARG A 97 2.05 12.61 -6.98
C ARG A 97 0.84 13.20 -7.71
N GLU A 98 0.48 12.56 -8.82
CA GLU A 98 -0.61 13.01 -9.69
C GLU A 98 -1.47 11.84 -10.16
N GLY A 99 -2.76 12.10 -10.37
CA GLY A 99 -3.69 11.10 -10.91
C GLY A 99 -3.79 9.89 -9.98
N ILE A 100 -3.80 8.69 -10.57
CA ILE A 100 -3.84 7.43 -9.84
C ILE A 100 -2.47 6.76 -9.91
N VAL A 101 -1.98 6.29 -8.77
CA VAL A 101 -0.82 5.40 -8.68
C VAL A 101 -1.27 4.10 -8.01
N ILE A 102 -1.08 2.98 -8.69
CA ILE A 102 -1.32 1.64 -8.13
C ILE A 102 0.03 1.01 -7.87
N ASN A 103 0.32 0.64 -6.63
CA ASN A 103 1.50 -0.17 -6.31
C ASN A 103 1.06 -1.61 -6.01
N LEU A 104 1.47 -2.53 -6.88
CA LEU A 104 1.05 -3.92 -6.83
C LEU A 104 1.55 -4.63 -5.57
N ALA A 105 2.82 -4.40 -5.18
CA ALA A 105 3.45 -5.09 -4.05
C ALA A 105 2.77 -4.82 -2.70
N GLU A 106 2.17 -3.64 -2.54
CA GLU A 106 1.44 -3.25 -1.33
C GLU A 106 -0.08 -3.37 -1.48
N TYR A 107 -0.57 -3.86 -2.63
CA TYR A 107 -1.99 -4.00 -2.92
C TYR A 107 -2.77 -2.69 -2.73
N ARG A 108 -2.21 -1.54 -3.11
CA ARG A 108 -2.83 -0.24 -2.82
C ARG A 108 -2.89 0.69 -4.02
N LEU A 109 -3.96 1.48 -4.04
CA LEU A 109 -4.19 2.59 -4.94
C LEU A 109 -4.04 3.90 -4.17
N TYR A 110 -3.36 4.87 -4.77
CA TYR A 110 -3.29 6.26 -4.33
C TYR A 110 -3.93 7.14 -5.39
N TYR A 111 -4.80 8.04 -4.98
CA TYR A 111 -5.40 9.03 -5.86
C TYR A 111 -5.06 10.44 -5.38
N TYR A 112 -4.41 11.19 -6.27
CA TYR A 112 -4.00 12.58 -6.09
C TYR A 112 -4.92 13.48 -6.95
N PRO A 113 -6.02 13.98 -6.38
CA PRO A 113 -6.92 14.91 -7.08
C PRO A 113 -6.22 16.21 -7.48
N LYS A 114 -6.51 16.70 -8.69
CA LYS A 114 -5.98 17.98 -9.17
C LYS A 114 -6.45 19.13 -8.29
N GLY A 115 -5.51 20.01 -7.92
CA GLY A 115 -5.82 21.25 -7.20
C GLY A 115 -6.17 21.06 -5.72
N LYS A 116 -6.00 19.87 -5.15
CA LYS A 116 -6.15 19.64 -3.70
C LYS A 116 -4.85 19.11 -3.11
N ASN A 117 -4.57 19.48 -1.87
CA ASN A 117 -3.39 19.01 -1.13
C ASN A 117 -3.72 17.78 -0.27
N VAL A 118 -4.32 16.76 -0.89
CA VAL A 118 -4.75 15.51 -0.23
C VAL A 118 -4.41 14.32 -1.12
N VAL A 119 -4.32 13.15 -0.52
CA VAL A 119 -4.23 11.86 -1.18
C VAL A 119 -5.28 10.93 -0.59
N TYR A 120 -6.01 10.24 -1.45
CA TYR A 120 -6.92 9.16 -1.06
C TYR A 120 -6.21 7.84 -1.29
N THR A 121 -6.25 6.93 -0.32
CA THR A 121 -5.69 5.58 -0.50
C THR A 121 -6.77 4.52 -0.40
N PHE A 122 -6.64 3.44 -1.16
CA PHE A 122 -7.59 2.33 -1.16
C PHE A 122 -6.86 0.98 -1.28
N PRO A 123 -7.23 -0.03 -0.50
CA PRO A 123 -6.74 -1.38 -0.70
C PRO A 123 -7.35 -2.00 -1.97
N LEU A 124 -6.59 -2.85 -2.64
CA LEU A 124 -6.93 -3.49 -3.91
C LEU A 124 -6.73 -5.00 -3.84
N GLY A 125 -7.61 -5.75 -4.50
CA GLY A 125 -7.29 -7.10 -4.98
C GLY A 125 -6.63 -7.02 -6.35
N ILE A 126 -5.64 -7.87 -6.61
CA ILE A 126 -4.89 -7.90 -7.88
C ILE A 126 -4.93 -9.28 -8.53
N GLY A 127 -4.31 -9.39 -9.70
CA GLY A 127 -4.18 -10.64 -10.45
C GLY A 127 -3.48 -11.76 -9.66
N ARG A 128 -4.08 -12.95 -9.69
CA ARG A 128 -3.44 -14.19 -9.23
C ARG A 128 -2.21 -14.53 -10.06
N GLU A 129 -1.37 -15.42 -9.55
CA GLU A 129 -0.21 -15.95 -10.27
C GLU A 129 -0.60 -16.52 -11.64
N GLY A 130 0.20 -16.24 -12.67
CA GLY A 130 -0.12 -16.56 -14.06
C GLY A 130 -1.17 -15.66 -14.73
N TRP A 131 -1.82 -14.78 -13.96
CA TRP A 131 -2.79 -13.77 -14.42
C TRP A 131 -2.46 -12.40 -13.82
N GLY A 132 -1.15 -12.09 -13.72
CA GLY A 132 -0.66 -10.90 -13.04
C GLY A 132 -1.22 -9.59 -13.60
N SER A 133 -1.45 -8.63 -12.71
CA SER A 133 -1.78 -7.26 -13.10
C SER A 133 -0.58 -6.59 -13.80
N PRO A 134 -0.79 -5.72 -14.79
CA PRO A 134 0.27 -5.22 -15.66
C PRO A 134 1.03 -4.06 -14.99
N ILE A 135 2.32 -3.94 -15.27
CA ILE A 135 3.06 -2.68 -15.06
C ILE A 135 2.81 -1.81 -16.28
N ALA A 136 2.22 -0.63 -16.10
CA ALA A 136 1.83 0.23 -17.22
C ALA A 136 1.61 1.68 -16.81
N HIS A 137 1.76 2.58 -17.78
CA HIS A 137 1.20 3.92 -17.74
C HIS A 137 -0.03 3.97 -18.65
N THR A 138 -1.16 4.37 -18.10
CA THR A 138 -2.45 4.35 -18.78
C THR A 138 -3.35 5.47 -18.25
N SER A 139 -4.64 5.42 -18.55
CA SER A 139 -5.63 6.38 -18.06
C SER A 139 -6.99 5.75 -17.86
N ILE A 140 -7.86 6.42 -17.12
CA ILE A 140 -9.29 6.10 -17.06
C ILE A 140 -9.93 6.50 -18.40
N THR A 141 -10.42 5.54 -19.17
CA THR A 141 -11.07 5.80 -20.47
C THR A 141 -12.59 5.84 -20.39
N ALA A 142 -13.18 5.13 -19.43
CA ALA A 142 -14.62 5.14 -19.22
C ALA A 142 -14.98 4.84 -17.76
N LYS A 143 -16.20 5.27 -17.40
CA LYS A 143 -16.84 5.06 -16.11
C LYS A 143 -18.20 4.42 -16.37
N THR A 144 -18.47 3.26 -15.77
CA THR A 144 -19.72 2.53 -16.02
C THR A 144 -20.36 2.11 -14.70
N PRO A 145 -21.47 2.77 -14.29
CA PRO A 145 -22.28 2.30 -13.18
C PRO A 145 -23.03 1.03 -13.56
N ASN A 146 -23.25 0.15 -12.60
CA ASN A 146 -24.00 -1.10 -12.77
C ASN A 146 -23.62 -1.85 -14.05
N PRO A 147 -22.33 -2.21 -14.22
CA PRO A 147 -21.87 -2.80 -15.46
C PRO A 147 -22.46 -4.20 -15.66
N THR A 148 -22.72 -4.57 -16.91
CA THR A 148 -22.75 -5.98 -17.29
C THR A 148 -21.33 -6.52 -17.41
N TRP A 149 -21.17 -7.83 -17.26
CA TRP A 149 -19.90 -8.51 -17.47
C TRP A 149 -20.02 -9.53 -18.60
N THR A 150 -19.17 -9.39 -19.60
CA THR A 150 -18.99 -10.37 -20.67
C THR A 150 -17.69 -11.12 -20.38
N PRO A 151 -17.75 -12.37 -19.90
CA PRO A 151 -16.54 -13.10 -19.54
C PRO A 151 -15.63 -13.30 -20.76
N PRO A 152 -14.33 -13.02 -20.64
CA PRO A 152 -13.34 -13.36 -21.67
C PRO A 152 -13.36 -14.85 -22.01
N ALA A 153 -12.99 -15.21 -23.24
CA ALA A 153 -12.98 -16.59 -23.71
C ALA A 153 -12.11 -17.51 -22.84
N SER A 154 -10.97 -17.00 -22.34
CA SER A 154 -10.10 -17.75 -21.45
C SER A 154 -10.75 -18.09 -20.11
N ILE A 155 -11.46 -17.13 -19.50
CA ILE A 155 -12.18 -17.33 -18.24
C ILE A 155 -13.34 -18.31 -18.45
N LYS A 156 -14.06 -18.21 -19.58
CA LYS A 156 -15.09 -19.21 -19.93
C LYS A 156 -14.53 -20.63 -20.06
N ALA A 157 -13.36 -20.77 -20.68
CA ALA A 157 -12.72 -22.07 -20.86
C ALA A 157 -12.29 -22.70 -19.53
N GLU A 158 -11.71 -21.91 -18.62
CA GLU A 158 -11.36 -22.35 -17.26
C GLU A 158 -12.62 -22.82 -16.50
N HIS A 159 -13.64 -21.97 -16.42
CA HIS A 159 -14.89 -22.28 -15.73
C HIS A 159 -15.60 -23.52 -16.31
N ALA A 160 -15.58 -23.70 -17.63
CA ALA A 160 -16.13 -24.89 -18.27
C ALA A 160 -15.32 -26.16 -17.92
N ALA A 161 -13.99 -26.06 -17.80
CA ALA A 161 -13.14 -27.17 -17.38
C ALA A 161 -13.38 -27.56 -15.92
N ASP A 162 -13.72 -26.59 -15.07
CA ASP A 162 -14.07 -26.80 -13.65
C ASP A 162 -15.52 -27.26 -13.43
N GLY A 163 -16.30 -27.42 -14.51
CA GLY A 163 -17.69 -27.89 -14.44
C GLY A 163 -18.73 -26.80 -14.10
N ASP A 164 -18.35 -25.52 -14.17
CA ASP A 164 -19.21 -24.36 -13.89
C ASP A 164 -19.24 -23.39 -15.09
N PRO A 165 -19.84 -23.76 -16.24
CA PRO A 165 -19.79 -22.94 -17.45
C PRO A 165 -20.49 -21.58 -17.28
N LEU A 166 -19.76 -20.50 -17.60
CA LEU A 166 -20.27 -19.13 -17.48
C LEU A 166 -21.20 -18.73 -18.65
N PRO A 167 -22.23 -17.89 -18.38
CA PRO A 167 -23.09 -17.35 -19.42
C PRO A 167 -22.33 -16.39 -20.36
N ASN A 168 -22.94 -16.07 -21.50
CA ASN A 168 -22.35 -15.10 -22.43
C ASN A 168 -22.26 -13.68 -21.86
N VAL A 169 -23.26 -13.30 -21.07
CA VAL A 169 -23.33 -12.03 -20.36
C VAL A 169 -23.88 -12.29 -18.97
N VAL A 170 -23.19 -11.80 -17.95
CA VAL A 170 -23.72 -11.69 -16.59
C VAL A 170 -24.36 -10.29 -16.46
N PRO A 171 -25.66 -10.20 -16.15
CA PRO A 171 -26.34 -8.91 -16.01
C PRO A 171 -25.78 -8.12 -14.82
N ALA A 172 -26.11 -6.83 -14.75
CA ALA A 172 -25.84 -6.05 -13.55
C ALA A 172 -26.64 -6.60 -12.36
N GLY A 173 -26.07 -6.54 -11.17
CA GLY A 173 -26.72 -7.00 -9.94
C GLY A 173 -25.72 -7.53 -8.90
N PRO A 174 -26.22 -8.02 -7.75
CA PRO A 174 -25.38 -8.52 -6.66
C PRO A 174 -24.45 -9.65 -7.07
N ASP A 175 -24.84 -10.47 -8.04
CA ASP A 175 -24.06 -11.62 -8.51
C ASP A 175 -23.03 -11.25 -9.58
N ASN A 176 -23.00 -9.98 -10.05
CA ASN A 176 -22.03 -9.55 -11.05
C ASN A 176 -20.63 -9.40 -10.43
N PRO A 177 -19.60 -10.09 -10.96
CA PRO A 177 -18.26 -10.04 -10.37
C PRO A 177 -17.55 -8.69 -10.51
N LEU A 178 -18.06 -7.79 -11.34
CA LEU A 178 -17.58 -6.42 -11.45
C LEU A 178 -18.13 -5.50 -10.35
N GLY A 179 -19.08 -5.98 -9.54
CA GLY A 179 -19.71 -5.18 -8.50
C GLY A 179 -20.55 -4.01 -9.06
N PRO A 180 -20.78 -2.95 -8.26
CA PRO A 180 -21.71 -1.88 -8.61
C PRO A 180 -21.12 -0.86 -9.61
N PHE A 181 -19.82 -0.90 -9.86
CA PHE A 181 -19.14 0.09 -10.70
C PHE A 181 -17.85 -0.46 -11.30
N LYS A 182 -17.53 -0.02 -12.52
CA LYS A 182 -16.20 -0.22 -13.11
C LYS A 182 -15.65 1.05 -13.75
N PHE A 183 -14.34 1.15 -13.71
CA PHE A 183 -13.52 2.02 -14.53
C PHE A 183 -12.83 1.17 -15.60
N THR A 184 -12.92 1.62 -16.85
CA THR A 184 -12.15 1.03 -17.95
C THR A 184 -10.80 1.73 -18.03
N LEU A 185 -9.72 0.96 -18.11
CA LEU A 185 -8.38 1.49 -18.33
C LEU A 185 -8.08 1.61 -19.82
N GLY A 186 -7.16 2.49 -20.18
CA GLY A 186 -6.59 2.58 -21.53
C GLY A 186 -5.78 1.35 -21.92
N THR A 187 -5.37 0.54 -20.94
CA THR A 187 -4.77 -0.78 -21.16
C THR A 187 -5.89 -1.78 -21.44
N PRO A 188 -6.05 -2.27 -22.68
CA PRO A 188 -7.21 -3.06 -23.06
C PRO A 188 -7.37 -4.32 -22.21
N GLY A 189 -8.61 -4.62 -21.81
CA GLY A 189 -8.93 -5.80 -20.99
C GLY A 189 -8.76 -5.61 -19.48
N TYR A 190 -8.16 -4.51 -19.01
CA TYR A 190 -7.98 -4.24 -17.58
C TYR A 190 -8.96 -3.19 -17.06
N LEU A 191 -9.47 -3.45 -15.85
CA LEU A 191 -10.49 -2.67 -15.18
C LEU A 191 -10.07 -2.38 -13.73
N ILE A 192 -10.55 -1.27 -13.18
CA ILE A 192 -10.68 -1.09 -11.73
C ILE A 192 -12.17 -1.21 -11.41
N HIS A 193 -12.58 -2.12 -10.54
CA HIS A 193 -13.98 -2.42 -10.33
C HIS A 193 -14.29 -2.88 -8.91
N GLY A 194 -15.57 -2.92 -8.53
CA GLY A 194 -16.01 -3.48 -7.25
C GLY A 194 -15.90 -5.01 -7.21
N SER A 195 -16.65 -5.66 -6.33
CA SER A 195 -16.70 -7.12 -6.30
C SER A 195 -18.02 -7.64 -5.74
N ASN A 196 -18.44 -8.83 -6.18
CA ASN A 196 -19.47 -9.62 -5.52
C ASN A 196 -18.90 -10.55 -4.44
N LYS A 197 -17.57 -10.64 -4.31
CA LYS A 197 -16.92 -11.44 -3.27
C LYS A 197 -16.79 -10.61 -2.00
N LYS A 198 -17.11 -11.24 -0.86
CA LYS A 198 -16.98 -10.64 0.47
C LYS A 198 -15.53 -10.53 0.95
N PHE A 199 -14.61 -11.24 0.29
CA PHE A 199 -13.19 -11.32 0.62
C PHE A 199 -12.35 -11.26 -0.66
N GLY A 200 -11.05 -11.00 -0.51
CA GLY A 200 -10.09 -10.98 -1.62
C GLY A 200 -9.51 -9.60 -1.96
N ILE A 201 -9.94 -8.55 -1.26
CA ILE A 201 -9.27 -7.25 -1.28
C ILE A 201 -7.99 -7.33 -0.42
N GLY A 202 -6.89 -6.78 -0.94
CA GLY A 202 -5.56 -6.99 -0.36
C GLY A 202 -4.98 -8.38 -0.65
N MET A 203 -5.43 -9.05 -1.72
CA MET A 203 -4.99 -10.41 -2.08
C MET A 203 -4.89 -10.59 -3.61
N ARG A 204 -4.15 -11.62 -4.04
CA ARG A 204 -4.03 -12.01 -5.46
C ARG A 204 -5.17 -12.97 -5.87
N THR A 205 -6.34 -12.43 -6.21
CA THR A 205 -7.56 -13.24 -6.45
C THR A 205 -8.24 -13.03 -7.79
N SER A 206 -7.79 -12.07 -8.60
CA SER A 206 -8.44 -11.73 -9.88
C SER A 206 -7.72 -12.38 -11.07
N HIS A 207 -8.34 -12.31 -12.25
CA HIS A 207 -7.70 -12.64 -13.54
C HIS A 207 -6.97 -11.42 -14.15
N GLY A 208 -6.39 -10.56 -13.31
CA GLY A 208 -5.53 -9.44 -13.70
C GLY A 208 -6.11 -8.04 -13.46
N CYS A 209 -7.44 -7.91 -13.32
CA CYS A 209 -8.09 -6.64 -12.99
C CYS A 209 -7.91 -6.23 -11.52
N PHE A 210 -8.16 -4.97 -11.21
CA PHE A 210 -8.08 -4.40 -9.87
C PHE A 210 -9.44 -4.42 -9.19
N ARG A 211 -9.57 -5.15 -8.09
CA ARG A 211 -10.80 -5.23 -7.29
C ARG A 211 -10.73 -4.25 -6.12
N MET A 212 -11.82 -3.54 -5.86
CA MET A 212 -11.98 -2.64 -4.72
C MET A 212 -13.16 -3.10 -3.86
N PHE A 213 -13.20 -2.65 -2.61
CA PHE A 213 -14.45 -2.65 -1.86
C PHE A 213 -15.52 -1.84 -2.60
N ASN A 214 -16.78 -2.24 -2.47
CA ASN A 214 -17.88 -1.64 -3.25
C ASN A 214 -18.16 -0.19 -2.87
N ASN A 215 -18.04 0.17 -1.59
CA ASN A 215 -18.09 1.55 -1.13
C ASN A 215 -16.93 2.37 -1.74
N ASN A 216 -15.71 1.84 -1.74
CA ASN A 216 -14.55 2.54 -2.27
C ASN A 216 -14.64 2.82 -3.77
N VAL A 217 -15.07 1.85 -4.58
CA VAL A 217 -15.21 2.07 -6.03
C VAL A 217 -16.29 3.11 -6.35
N LEU A 218 -17.36 3.15 -5.55
CA LEU A 218 -18.44 4.14 -5.69
C LEU A 218 -17.99 5.53 -5.24
N GLU A 219 -17.24 5.62 -4.15
CA GLU A 219 -16.64 6.87 -3.69
C GLU A 219 -15.63 7.42 -4.69
N MET A 220 -14.72 6.56 -5.17
CA MET A 220 -13.78 6.92 -6.23
C MET A 220 -14.51 7.35 -7.51
N ALA A 221 -15.68 6.76 -7.81
CA ALA A 221 -16.52 7.18 -8.93
C ALA A 221 -17.09 8.60 -8.76
N GLY A 222 -17.28 9.08 -7.54
CA GLY A 222 -17.65 10.47 -7.27
C GLY A 222 -16.51 11.46 -7.50
N MET A 223 -15.25 11.01 -7.39
CA MET A 223 -14.08 11.91 -7.36
C MET A 223 -13.25 11.90 -8.65
N VAL A 224 -13.08 10.73 -9.28
CA VAL A 224 -12.12 10.54 -10.38
C VAL A 224 -12.77 10.84 -11.74
N PRO A 225 -12.27 11.82 -12.52
CA PRO A 225 -12.76 12.08 -13.88
C PRO A 225 -12.21 11.08 -14.91
N VAL A 226 -12.91 10.96 -16.05
CA VAL A 226 -12.36 10.31 -17.25
C VAL A 226 -11.15 11.11 -17.73
N GLY A 227 -10.11 10.41 -18.22
CA GLY A 227 -8.84 10.99 -18.63
C GLY A 227 -7.80 11.11 -17.51
N THR A 228 -8.15 10.79 -16.25
CA THR A 228 -7.17 10.70 -15.16
C THR A 228 -6.07 9.70 -15.51
N SER A 229 -4.81 10.12 -15.41
CA SER A 229 -3.64 9.25 -15.58
C SER A 229 -3.61 8.17 -14.51
N VAL A 230 -3.14 6.98 -14.89
CA VAL A 230 -2.98 5.83 -14.02
C VAL A 230 -1.59 5.27 -14.23
N ARG A 231 -0.78 5.21 -13.17
CA ARG A 231 0.55 4.63 -13.18
C ARG A 231 0.56 3.39 -12.31
N ILE A 232 0.84 2.24 -12.90
CA ILE A 232 0.86 0.96 -12.22
C ILE A 232 2.32 0.52 -12.08
N ILE A 233 2.77 0.38 -10.83
CA ILE A 233 4.15 0.05 -10.45
C ILE A 233 4.17 -1.19 -9.57
N ASN A 234 5.37 -1.74 -9.36
CA ASN A 234 5.59 -2.87 -8.48
C ASN A 234 6.84 -2.60 -7.62
N ASP A 235 6.67 -1.77 -6.59
CA ASP A 235 7.76 -1.33 -5.71
C ASP A 235 7.53 -1.92 -4.30
N PRO A 236 8.11 -3.10 -4.00
CA PRO A 236 7.99 -3.72 -2.68
C PRO A 236 8.78 -2.99 -1.60
N TYR A 237 9.78 -2.20 -1.98
CA TYR A 237 10.61 -1.43 -1.05
C TYR A 237 10.48 0.05 -1.38
N LYS A 238 9.87 0.80 -0.47
CA LYS A 238 9.70 2.25 -0.59
C LYS A 238 10.57 2.95 0.43
N PHE A 239 11.17 4.05 0.00
CA PHE A 239 11.94 4.93 0.87
C PHE A 239 11.29 6.30 0.93
N GLY A 240 11.28 6.90 2.13
CA GLY A 240 10.64 8.19 2.36
C GLY A 240 11.42 9.05 3.32
N LEU A 241 11.42 10.36 3.07
CA LEU A 241 11.96 11.36 3.97
C LEU A 241 10.86 11.91 4.89
N SER A 242 11.19 12.12 6.17
CA SER A 242 10.34 12.91 7.07
C SER A 242 11.17 13.42 8.25
N GLY A 243 11.07 14.72 8.55
CA GLY A 243 11.82 15.35 9.64
C GLY A 243 13.35 15.18 9.53
N GLY A 244 13.91 15.16 8.31
CA GLY A 244 15.33 14.95 8.05
C GLY A 244 15.82 13.50 8.22
N LYS A 245 14.92 12.56 8.50
CA LYS A 245 15.21 11.13 8.65
C LYS A 245 14.76 10.36 7.41
N VAL A 246 15.35 9.19 7.20
CA VAL A 246 14.95 8.25 6.15
C VAL A 246 14.19 7.09 6.76
N TYR A 247 13.09 6.73 6.14
CA TYR A 247 12.28 5.58 6.47
C TYR A 247 12.28 4.58 5.32
N LEU A 248 12.17 3.31 5.67
CA LEU A 248 11.97 2.19 4.76
C LEU A 248 10.64 1.52 5.10
N GLU A 249 9.86 1.24 4.07
CA GLU A 249 8.66 0.41 4.13
C GLU A 249 8.89 -0.77 3.18
N ALA A 250 8.79 -1.99 3.71
CA ALA A 250 9.05 -3.22 2.98
C ALA A 250 7.80 -4.10 2.95
N HIS A 251 7.44 -4.55 1.76
CA HIS A 251 6.35 -5.48 1.46
C HIS A 251 6.91 -6.74 0.83
N THR A 252 6.20 -7.85 0.96
CA THR A 252 6.56 -9.09 0.27
C THR A 252 6.57 -8.88 -1.24
N PRO A 253 7.70 -9.11 -1.92
CA PRO A 253 7.77 -8.99 -3.38
C PRO A 253 6.78 -9.91 -4.08
N LEU A 254 6.13 -9.40 -5.13
CA LEU A 254 5.34 -10.23 -6.03
C LEU A 254 6.30 -10.99 -6.95
N ASP A 255 6.37 -12.31 -6.78
CA ASP A 255 7.10 -13.21 -7.67
C ASP A 255 6.19 -14.38 -8.10
N ASP A 256 6.15 -14.61 -9.41
CA ASP A 256 5.42 -15.71 -10.06
C ASP A 256 6.33 -16.95 -10.27
N LYS A 257 7.56 -16.91 -9.77
CA LYS A 257 8.57 -17.97 -9.87
C LYS A 257 9.05 -18.46 -8.49
N GLY A 258 8.43 -18.00 -7.41
CA GLY A 258 8.73 -18.35 -6.02
C GLY A 258 9.37 -17.20 -5.24
N ASN A 259 9.40 -17.30 -3.91
CA ASN A 259 9.87 -16.19 -3.08
C ASN A 259 11.39 -15.94 -3.24
N PRO A 260 11.83 -14.69 -3.46
CA PRO A 260 13.25 -14.38 -3.55
C PRO A 260 13.99 -14.71 -2.25
N SER A 261 15.26 -15.09 -2.35
CA SER A 261 16.08 -15.34 -1.17
C SER A 261 16.28 -14.04 -0.37
N VAL A 262 16.61 -14.15 0.92
CA VAL A 262 16.92 -12.96 1.75
C VAL A 262 18.06 -12.13 1.13
N VAL A 263 19.06 -12.79 0.53
CA VAL A 263 20.18 -12.10 -0.13
C VAL A 263 19.72 -11.30 -1.36
N ASP A 264 18.81 -11.86 -2.15
CA ASP A 264 18.25 -11.18 -3.32
C ASP A 264 17.44 -9.96 -2.89
N LYS A 265 16.61 -10.10 -1.85
CA LYS A 265 15.83 -9.00 -1.25
C LYS A 265 16.74 -7.86 -0.80
N HIS A 266 17.81 -8.17 -0.08
CA HIS A 266 18.80 -7.18 0.34
C HIS A 266 19.43 -6.44 -0.83
N THR A 267 19.78 -7.16 -1.89
CA THR A 267 20.37 -6.58 -3.10
C THR A 267 19.37 -5.64 -3.78
N SER A 268 18.09 -6.02 -3.86
CA SER A 268 17.02 -5.16 -4.39
C SER A 268 16.87 -3.88 -3.59
N VAL A 269 16.93 -3.94 -2.26
CA VAL A 269 16.82 -2.78 -1.37
C VAL A 269 18.00 -1.82 -1.57
N ILE A 270 19.22 -2.34 -1.64
CA ILE A 270 20.41 -1.52 -1.93
C ILE A 270 20.28 -0.86 -3.31
N ASN A 271 19.89 -1.62 -4.33
CA ASN A 271 19.72 -1.08 -5.68
C ASN A 271 18.59 -0.02 -5.74
N ALA A 272 17.50 -0.21 -5.01
CA ALA A 272 16.42 0.77 -4.90
C ALA A 272 16.89 2.04 -4.18
N MET A 273 17.67 1.89 -3.10
CA MET A 273 18.27 3.01 -2.37
C MET A 273 19.28 3.79 -3.21
N LEU A 274 20.13 3.12 -3.99
CA LEU A 274 21.13 3.79 -4.84
C LEU A 274 20.51 4.63 -5.96
N LYS A 275 19.24 4.39 -6.32
CA LYS A 275 18.50 5.24 -7.26
C LYS A 275 17.97 6.53 -6.63
N ARG A 276 18.14 6.72 -5.32
CA ARG A 276 17.66 7.87 -4.54
C ARG A 276 18.84 8.73 -4.09
N GLU A 277 19.24 9.67 -4.95
CA GLU A 277 20.34 10.61 -4.67
C GLU A 277 20.12 11.47 -3.41
N ASP A 278 18.85 11.70 -3.05
CA ASP A 278 18.41 12.41 -1.85
C ASP A 278 18.68 11.63 -0.54
N ILE A 279 18.87 10.31 -0.64
CA ILE A 279 19.11 9.42 0.51
C ILE A 279 20.60 9.11 0.68
N THR A 280 21.37 9.13 -0.41
CA THR A 280 22.78 8.68 -0.38
C THR A 280 23.76 9.72 0.19
N ASN A 281 23.34 10.97 0.39
CA ASN A 281 24.22 12.06 0.82
C ASN A 281 24.01 12.44 2.30
N ASN A 282 25.09 12.46 3.09
CA ASN A 282 25.12 12.97 4.47
C ASN A 282 24.20 12.29 5.51
N LEU A 283 23.83 11.02 5.31
CA LEU A 283 22.97 10.26 6.21
C LEU A 283 23.72 9.11 6.88
N ARG A 284 23.47 8.90 8.18
CA ARG A 284 24.00 7.76 8.93
C ARG A 284 22.98 6.63 8.90
N MET A 285 23.20 5.66 8.01
CA MET A 285 22.36 4.48 7.83
C MET A 285 22.54 3.47 8.97
N ASN A 286 21.44 2.87 9.41
CA ASN A 286 21.42 1.74 10.33
C ASN A 286 21.13 0.44 9.56
N TRP A 287 22.19 -0.23 9.10
CA TRP A 287 22.08 -1.43 8.27
C TRP A 287 21.49 -2.64 9.00
N ASP A 288 21.59 -2.71 10.33
CA ASP A 288 20.92 -3.76 11.10
C ASP A 288 19.40 -3.58 11.04
N VAL A 289 18.92 -2.33 11.18
CA VAL A 289 17.48 -2.04 11.04
C VAL A 289 17.01 -2.28 9.61
N VAL A 290 17.80 -1.90 8.59
CA VAL A 290 17.46 -2.20 7.19
C VAL A 290 17.28 -3.71 6.99
N ARG A 291 18.22 -4.54 7.47
CA ARG A 291 18.09 -6.01 7.41
C ARG A 291 16.81 -6.49 8.07
N ASP A 292 16.52 -5.94 9.24
CA ASP A 292 15.38 -6.34 10.05
C ASP A 292 14.04 -6.04 9.37
N VAL A 293 13.91 -4.86 8.76
CA VAL A 293 12.71 -4.43 8.03
C VAL A 293 12.51 -5.28 6.77
N VAL A 294 13.58 -5.53 6.02
CA VAL A 294 13.56 -6.36 4.80
C VAL A 294 13.22 -7.81 5.09
N ALA A 295 13.62 -8.32 6.26
CA ALA A 295 13.27 -9.67 6.69
C ALA A 295 11.83 -9.77 7.23
N ALA A 296 11.32 -8.70 7.86
CA ALA A 296 9.99 -8.69 8.46
C ALA A 296 8.87 -8.52 7.42
N GLU A 297 9.07 -7.63 6.43
CA GLU A 297 8.06 -7.33 5.39
C GLU A 297 6.67 -6.98 5.96
N ASP A 298 6.66 -6.30 7.11
CA ASP A 298 5.45 -5.98 7.86
C ASP A 298 4.64 -4.80 7.30
N GLY A 299 5.14 -4.17 6.22
CA GLY A 299 4.50 -3.05 5.56
C GLY A 299 4.48 -1.75 6.37
N LEU A 300 5.23 -1.67 7.47
CA LEU A 300 5.28 -0.47 8.32
C LEU A 300 6.48 0.42 7.96
N PRO A 301 6.30 1.75 7.87
CA PRO A 301 7.43 2.68 7.74
C PRO A 301 8.32 2.70 8.99
N VAL A 302 9.57 2.26 8.84
CA VAL A 302 10.57 2.20 9.91
C VAL A 302 11.74 3.14 9.61
N GLU A 303 12.15 3.91 10.63
CA GLU A 303 13.31 4.79 10.54
C GLU A 303 14.60 3.97 10.35
N ILE A 304 15.32 4.21 9.25
CA ILE A 304 16.57 3.51 8.91
C ILE A 304 17.78 4.43 8.88
N ALA A 305 17.61 5.75 8.78
CA ALA A 305 18.73 6.68 8.82
C ALA A 305 18.36 8.03 9.45
N VAL A 306 19.38 8.67 10.02
CA VAL A 306 19.33 10.02 10.59
C VAL A 306 20.38 10.91 9.94
N PRO A 307 20.25 12.26 10.01
CA PRO A 307 21.30 13.17 9.55
C PRO A 307 22.65 12.81 10.17
N GLY A 308 23.70 12.71 9.34
CA GLY A 308 25.06 12.62 9.84
C GLY A 308 25.43 13.93 10.53
N ASN A 309 25.92 13.86 11.77
CA ASN A 309 26.49 15.05 12.41
C ASN A 309 27.62 15.55 11.51
N GLY A 310 27.44 16.73 10.91
CA GLY A 310 28.52 17.42 10.22
C GLY A 310 29.67 17.56 11.21
N VAL A 311 30.82 16.95 10.90
CA VAL A 311 32.07 17.34 11.55
C VAL A 311 32.25 18.80 11.15
N ALA A 312 31.98 19.73 12.08
CA ALA A 312 32.42 21.11 11.90
C ALA A 312 33.90 21.05 11.51
N PRO A 313 34.36 21.76 10.47
CA PRO A 313 35.78 21.78 10.16
C PRO A 313 36.48 22.22 11.44
N MET A 314 37.30 21.34 12.00
CA MET A 314 38.18 21.67 13.11
C MET A 314 39.15 22.70 12.53
N VAL A 315 38.78 23.98 12.63
CA VAL A 315 39.71 25.08 12.42
C VAL A 315 40.70 24.95 13.56
N SER A 316 41.80 24.26 13.28
CA SER A 316 43.00 24.26 14.09
C SER A 316 43.47 25.70 14.20
N SER A 317 42.94 26.43 15.18
CA SER A 317 43.55 27.66 15.65
C SER A 317 44.83 27.26 16.38
N MET A 318 45.91 27.13 15.62
CA MET A 318 47.24 27.20 16.22
C MET A 318 47.37 28.58 16.87
N PRO A 319 47.71 28.67 18.16
CA PRO A 319 48.13 29.92 18.75
C PRO A 319 49.40 30.37 18.02
N ILE A 320 49.37 31.54 17.39
CA ILE A 320 50.60 32.26 17.05
C ILE A 320 51.21 32.68 18.38
N ASP A 321 52.32 32.06 18.75
CA ASP A 321 53.15 32.50 19.87
C ASP A 321 53.97 33.72 19.40
N PRO A 322 53.76 34.92 19.96
CA PRO A 322 54.64 36.04 19.70
C PRO A 322 55.79 35.99 20.72
N LEU A 323 57.01 35.83 20.21
CA LEU A 323 58.34 36.04 20.84
C LEU A 323 59.19 34.77 20.95
N GLN A 324 60.03 34.55 19.94
CA GLN A 324 61.50 34.44 20.08
C GLN A 324 62.18 34.50 18.70
#